data_AF-A0A183MIF0-F1
#
_entry.id   AF-A0A183MIF0-F1
#
_cell.length_a   1.000
_cell.length_b   1.000
_cell.length_c   1.000
_cell.angle_alpha   90.00
_cell.angle_beta   90.00
_cell.angle_gamma   90.00
#
_symmetry.space_group_name_H-M   'P 1'
#
loop_
_entity.id
_entity.type
_entity.pdbx_description
1 polymer ?
#
loop_
_entity_poly.entity_id
_entity_poly.type
_entity_poly.pdbx_seq_one_letter_code
_entity_poly.pdbx_strand_id
1 'polypeptide(L)'
;MKSFKYLRGIINEQGGSDADVKARINRVRAAFQQLKNRWNSKQLSTNTKVKILNTNVKTVLLYGAETLRTTTTIIRKVQVFINSSSRKILKIHWPDTINNSLLWETTNQLPVEEKIRRRL
;
A
#
# COMPACT_ATOMS: atom_id res chain seq x y z
N MET A 1 22.50 -25.92 -2.03
CA MET A 1 22.04 -24.52 -1.90
C MET A 1 22.06 -23.88 -3.29
N LYS A 2 20.91 -23.77 -3.96
CA LYS A 2 20.79 -23.19 -5.31
C LYS A 2 19.95 -21.91 -5.22
N SER A 3 20.56 -20.77 -5.48
CA SER A 3 19.89 -19.48 -5.61
C SER A 3 20.07 -19.00 -7.04
N PHE A 4 18.97 -18.68 -7.74
CA PHE A 4 19.04 -18.16 -9.10
C PHE A 4 18.73 -16.66 -9.12
N LYS A 5 19.52 -15.91 -9.88
CA LYS A 5 19.39 -14.47 -10.06
C LYS A 5 18.61 -14.23 -11.36
N TYR A 6 17.35 -13.83 -11.25
CA TYR A 6 16.54 -13.48 -12.41
C TYR A 6 16.11 -12.02 -12.31
N LEU A 7 16.38 -11.25 -13.38
CA LEU A 7 15.93 -9.88 -13.61
C LEU A 7 15.71 -9.04 -12.33
N ARG A 8 16.79 -8.89 -11.55
CA ARG A 8 16.90 -8.01 -10.36
C ARG A 8 16.35 -8.56 -9.02
N GLY A 9 16.06 -9.86 -8.91
CA GLY A 9 15.75 -10.54 -7.65
C GLY A 9 16.49 -11.88 -7.49
N ILE A 10 16.81 -12.26 -6.25
CA ILE A 10 17.34 -13.59 -5.90
C ILE A 10 16.14 -14.45 -5.48
N ILE A 11 15.89 -15.54 -6.20
CA ILE A 11 14.85 -16.51 -5.85
C ILE A 11 15.52 -17.70 -5.16
N ASN A 12 15.08 -18.01 -3.94
CA ASN A 12 15.49 -19.14 -3.11
C ASN A 12 14.27 -20.02 -2.73
N GLU A 13 14.52 -21.32 -2.53
CA GLU A 13 13.50 -22.38 -2.33
C GLU A 13 12.57 -22.18 -1.11
N GLN A 14 12.92 -21.30 -0.16
CA GLN A 14 12.09 -20.95 1.01
C GLN A 14 11.18 -19.71 0.85
N GLY A 15 10.92 -19.23 -0.37
CA GLY A 15 9.91 -18.18 -0.57
C GLY A 15 10.47 -16.77 -0.39
N GLY A 16 11.26 -16.33 -1.37
CA GLY A 16 11.71 -14.95 -1.56
C GLY A 16 10.59 -13.89 -1.73
N SER A 17 9.32 -14.22 -1.46
CA SER A 17 8.16 -13.34 -1.59
C SER A 17 8.01 -12.33 -0.44
N ASP A 18 8.10 -12.74 0.85
CA ASP A 18 7.84 -11.80 1.96
C ASP A 18 8.94 -10.73 2.09
N ALA A 19 10.20 -11.11 1.86
CA ALA A 19 11.33 -10.18 1.85
C ALA A 19 11.21 -9.15 0.71
N ASP A 20 10.85 -9.58 -0.49
CA ASP A 20 10.65 -8.68 -1.64
C ASP A 20 9.43 -7.77 -1.45
N VAL A 21 8.30 -8.31 -0.96
CA VAL A 21 7.10 -7.53 -0.62
C VAL A 21 7.42 -6.49 0.46
N LYS A 22 8.14 -6.87 1.52
CA LYS A 22 8.58 -5.94 2.57
C LYS A 22 9.48 -4.84 2.00
N ALA A 23 10.42 -5.18 1.12
CA ALA A 23 11.28 -4.21 0.46
C ALA A 23 10.46 -3.23 -0.41
N ARG A 24 9.44 -3.72 -1.13
CA ARG A 24 8.55 -2.88 -1.94
C ARG A 24 7.67 -1.96 -1.10
N ILE A 25 7.05 -2.46 -0.03
CA ILE A 25 6.28 -1.64 0.90
C ILE A 25 7.19 -0.53 1.48
N ASN A 26 8.43 -0.85 1.84
CA ASN A 26 9.40 0.13 2.32
C ASN A 26 9.76 1.17 1.24
N ARG A 27 9.93 0.77 -0.03
CA ARG A 27 10.14 1.71 -1.14
C ARG A 27 8.95 2.64 -1.33
N VAL A 28 7.71 2.12 -1.32
CA VAL A 28 6.50 2.94 -1.43
C VAL A 28 6.37 3.89 -0.24
N ARG A 29 6.68 3.42 0.97
CA ARG A 29 6.70 4.26 2.17
C ARG A 29 7.75 5.38 2.06
N ALA A 30 8.94 5.08 1.58
CA ALA A 30 9.99 6.07 1.34
C ALA A 30 9.56 7.11 0.30
N ALA A 31 9.02 6.67 -0.85
CA ALA A 31 8.50 7.56 -1.88
C ALA A 31 7.35 8.43 -1.35
N PHE A 32 6.43 7.86 -0.55
CA PHE A 32 5.36 8.60 0.09
C PHE A 32 5.93 9.68 1.03
N GLN A 33 6.96 9.37 1.81
CA GLN A 33 7.60 10.32 2.71
C GLN A 33 8.37 11.42 1.97
N GLN A 34 9.04 11.10 0.85
CA GLN A 34 9.67 12.10 -0.01
C GLN A 34 8.64 13.10 -0.55
N LEU A 35 7.42 12.64 -0.83
CA LEU A 35 6.32 13.47 -1.29
C LEU A 35 5.56 14.20 -0.16
N LYS A 36 6.08 14.24 1.08
CA LYS A 36 5.43 14.87 2.26
C LYS A 36 4.87 16.27 1.97
N ASN A 37 5.64 17.11 1.29
CA ASN A 37 5.23 18.49 0.99
C ASN A 37 4.02 18.52 0.05
N ARG A 38 3.94 17.57 -0.88
CA ARG A 38 2.80 17.44 -1.81
C ARG A 38 1.53 16.95 -1.11
N TRP A 39 1.67 16.05 -0.14
CA TRP A 39 0.53 15.60 0.68
C TRP A 39 -0.02 16.74 1.54
N ASN A 40 0.85 17.62 2.05
CA ASN A 40 0.47 18.76 2.88
C ASN A 40 -0.05 19.98 2.07
N SER A 41 0.37 20.10 0.80
CA SER A 41 -0.01 21.21 -0.08
C SER A 41 -1.53 21.28 -0.32
N LYS A 42 -2.08 22.48 -0.38
CA LYS A 42 -3.49 22.74 -0.77
C LYS A 42 -3.69 22.74 -2.30
N GLN A 43 -2.61 22.79 -3.09
CA GLN A 43 -2.68 22.84 -4.56
C GLN A 43 -3.26 21.57 -5.18
N LEU A 44 -3.08 20.42 -4.54
CA LEU A 44 -3.66 19.15 -4.99
C LEU A 44 -4.91 18.85 -4.16
N SER A 45 -6.02 18.58 -4.86
CA SER A 45 -7.25 18.15 -4.23
C SER A 45 -7.08 16.78 -3.55
N THR A 46 -7.88 16.54 -2.51
CA THR A 46 -7.90 15.28 -1.76
C THR A 46 -8.14 14.09 -2.69
N ASN A 47 -9.08 14.21 -3.62
CA ASN A 47 -9.40 13.15 -4.59
C ASN A 47 -8.20 12.79 -5.48
N THR A 48 -7.44 13.78 -5.95
CA THR A 48 -6.23 13.53 -6.75
C THR A 48 -5.16 12.81 -5.92
N LYS A 49 -4.96 13.20 -4.66
CA LYS A 49 -4.00 12.53 -3.76
C LYS A 49 -4.39 11.07 -3.48
N VAL A 50 -5.67 10.82 -3.23
CA VAL A 50 -6.22 9.47 -3.02
C VAL A 50 -6.07 8.61 -4.28
N LYS A 51 -6.28 9.16 -5.47
CA LYS A 51 -6.02 8.46 -6.75
C LYS A 51 -4.55 8.05 -6.88
N ILE A 52 -3.60 8.94 -6.58
CA ILE A 52 -2.16 8.63 -6.62
C ILE A 52 -1.82 7.50 -5.64
N LEU A 53 -2.33 7.57 -4.40
CA LEU A 53 -2.14 6.50 -3.41
C LEU A 53 -2.70 5.16 -3.90
N ASN A 54 -3.90 5.15 -4.49
CA ASN A 54 -4.49 3.95 -5.08
C ASN A 54 -3.63 3.34 -6.18
N THR A 55 -3.03 4.15 -7.06
CA THR A 55 -2.13 3.65 -8.11
C THR A 55 -0.92 2.94 -7.51
N ASN A 56 -0.27 3.54 -6.51
CA ASN A 56 0.88 2.94 -5.81
C ASN A 56 0.51 1.66 -5.05
N VAL A 57 -0.72 1.57 -4.54
CA VAL A 57 -1.24 0.35 -3.90
C VAL A 57 -1.47 -0.74 -4.94
N LYS A 58 -2.09 -0.42 -6.08
CA LYS A 58 -2.31 -1.39 -7.17
C LYS A 58 -0.99 -2.00 -7.64
N THR A 59 0.09 -1.24 -7.73
CA THR A 59 1.40 -1.79 -8.12
C THR A 59 1.97 -2.76 -7.10
N VAL A 60 1.74 -2.53 -5.79
CA VAL A 60 2.15 -3.48 -4.74
C VAL A 60 1.28 -4.75 -4.77
N LEU A 61 -0.03 -4.59 -5.00
CA LEU A 61 -0.99 -5.70 -5.01
C LEU A 61 -0.88 -6.58 -6.26
N LEU A 62 -0.74 -5.99 -7.46
CA LEU A 62 -0.64 -6.73 -8.71
C LEU A 62 0.56 -7.68 -8.71
N TYR A 63 1.70 -7.24 -8.16
CA TYR A 63 2.87 -8.09 -8.03
C TYR A 63 2.71 -9.17 -6.92
N GLY A 64 2.03 -8.83 -5.82
CA GLY A 64 1.73 -9.80 -4.77
C GLY A 64 0.79 -10.92 -5.22
N ALA A 65 -0.15 -10.61 -6.11
CA ALA A 65 -1.10 -11.58 -6.68
C ALA A 65 -0.43 -12.62 -7.58
N GLU A 66 0.65 -12.26 -8.30
CA GLU A 66 1.43 -13.18 -9.14
C GLU A 66 2.11 -14.30 -8.34
N THR A 67 2.39 -14.08 -7.05
CA THR A 67 3.06 -15.08 -6.20
C THR A 67 2.11 -15.95 -5.37
N LEU A 68 0.79 -15.90 -5.68
CA LEU A 68 -0.38 -16.72 -5.26
C LEU A 68 -0.51 -17.20 -3.80
N ARG A 69 0.45 -16.90 -2.93
CA ARG A 69 0.49 -17.24 -1.51
C ARG A 69 0.56 -15.95 -0.71
N THR A 70 -0.29 -14.98 -1.06
CA THR A 70 -0.52 -13.75 -0.30
C THR A 70 -0.96 -14.12 1.11
N THR A 71 -0.03 -14.10 2.05
CA THR A 71 -0.32 -14.29 3.47
C THR A 71 -1.21 -13.13 3.92
N THR A 72 -2.27 -13.41 4.67
CA THR A 72 -3.15 -12.40 5.31
C THR A 72 -2.35 -11.28 5.98
N THR A 73 -1.16 -11.59 6.48
CA THR A 73 -0.15 -10.66 7.00
C THR A 73 0.24 -9.54 6.02
N ILE A 74 0.46 -9.83 4.74
CA ILE A 74 0.81 -8.84 3.72
C ILE A 74 -0.37 -7.90 3.47
N ILE A 75 -1.57 -8.46 3.29
CA ILE A 75 -2.80 -7.69 3.10
C ILE A 75 -3.01 -6.73 4.29
N ARG A 76 -2.82 -7.21 5.52
CA ARG A 76 -2.89 -6.39 6.73
C ARG A 76 -1.83 -5.29 6.75
N LYS A 77 -0.57 -5.59 6.41
CA LYS A 77 0.53 -4.60 6.34
C LYS A 77 0.23 -3.50 5.30
N VAL A 78 -0.27 -3.87 4.12
CA VAL A 78 -0.66 -2.92 3.07
C VAL A 78 -1.87 -2.08 3.53
N GLN A 79 -2.87 -2.68 4.15
CA GLN A 79 -4.04 -1.98 4.68
C GLN A 79 -3.65 -0.92 5.73
N VAL A 80 -2.77 -1.28 6.68
CA VAL A 80 -2.27 -0.34 7.70
C VAL A 80 -1.55 0.84 7.04
N PHE A 81 -0.71 0.58 6.03
CA PHE A 81 -0.03 1.62 5.29
C PHE A 81 -1.02 2.58 4.61
N ILE A 82 -2.05 2.06 3.94
CA ILE A 82 -3.09 2.87 3.28
C ILE A 82 -3.82 3.71 4.30
N ASN A 83 -4.34 3.11 5.37
CA ASN A 83 -5.11 3.84 6.37
C ASN A 83 -4.27 4.95 7.03
N SER A 84 -3.00 4.70 7.31
CA SER A 84 -2.09 5.73 7.84
C SER A 84 -1.82 6.86 6.84
N SER A 85 -1.72 6.55 5.55
CA SER A 85 -1.47 7.51 4.48
C SER A 85 -2.70 8.36 4.19
N SER A 86 -3.89 7.75 4.17
CA SER A 86 -5.17 8.44 3.98
C SER A 86 -5.43 9.44 5.09
N ARG A 87 -5.16 9.10 6.36
CA ARG A 87 -5.26 10.05 7.47
C ARG A 87 -4.37 11.28 7.29
N LYS A 88 -3.13 11.08 6.82
CA LYS A 88 -2.21 12.19 6.49
C LYS A 88 -2.72 13.05 5.33
N ILE A 89 -3.28 12.43 4.28
CA ILE A 89 -3.86 13.14 3.13
C ILE A 89 -5.06 13.99 3.57
N LEU A 90 -5.90 13.45 4.46
CA LEU A 90 -7.05 14.14 5.05
C LEU A 90 -6.66 15.14 6.14
N LYS A 91 -5.37 15.25 6.48
CA LYS A 91 -4.84 16.13 7.55
C LYS A 91 -5.47 15.88 8.92
N ILE A 92 -5.83 14.63 9.19
CA ILE A 92 -6.35 14.21 10.49
C ILE A 92 -5.16 14.13 11.43
N HIS A 93 -5.12 15.05 12.40
CA HIS A 93 -4.09 15.11 13.43
C HIS A 93 -4.62 14.54 14.73
N TRP A 94 -3.73 14.04 15.57
CA TRP A 94 -4.09 13.75 16.96
C TRP A 94 -4.53 15.08 17.62
N PRO A 95 -5.64 15.15 18.38
CA PRO A 95 -6.43 14.06 18.98
C PRO A 95 -7.60 13.52 18.14
N ASP A 96 -7.83 14.03 16.92
CA ASP A 96 -8.96 13.64 16.09
C ASP A 96 -8.89 12.15 15.71
N THR A 97 -9.86 11.37 16.17
CA THR A 97 -9.92 9.92 15.94
C THR A 97 -11.05 9.59 14.98
N ILE A 98 -10.69 9.09 13.80
CA ILE A 98 -11.65 8.61 12.79
C ILE A 98 -11.66 7.08 12.73
N ASN A 99 -12.86 6.50 12.68
CA ASN A 99 -13.04 5.07 12.42
C ASN A 99 -12.51 4.72 11.02
N ASN A 100 -11.97 3.51 10.85
CA ASN A 100 -11.54 3.01 9.55
C ASN A 100 -12.70 2.97 8.53
N SER A 101 -13.93 2.68 8.93
CA SER A 101 -15.09 2.68 8.03
C SER A 101 -15.37 4.07 7.45
N LEU A 102 -15.44 5.09 8.32
CA LEU A 102 -15.66 6.48 7.90
C LEU A 102 -14.48 7.01 7.06
N LEU A 103 -13.25 6.57 7.35
CA LEU A 103 -12.09 6.88 6.52
C LEU A 103 -12.23 6.33 5.09
N TRP A 104 -12.81 5.13 4.94
CA TRP A 104 -13.02 4.51 3.65
C TRP A 104 -14.16 5.18 2.87
N GLU A 105 -15.25 5.56 3.55
CA GLU A 105 -16.35 6.33 2.94
C GLU A 105 -15.88 7.70 2.44
N THR A 106 -15.18 8.46 3.30
CA THR A 106 -14.66 9.79 2.94
C THR A 106 -13.66 9.77 1.80
N THR A 107 -12.94 8.66 1.61
CA THR A 107 -12.01 8.48 0.48
C THR A 107 -12.62 7.74 -0.71
N ASN A 108 -13.88 7.31 -0.61
CA ASN A 108 -14.57 6.45 -1.57
C ASN A 108 -13.74 5.19 -1.92
N GLN A 109 -13.15 4.56 -0.91
CA GLN A 109 -12.29 3.38 -1.02
C GLN A 109 -12.90 2.15 -0.35
N LEU A 110 -12.50 0.97 -0.81
CA LEU A 110 -12.75 -0.31 -0.13
C LEU A 110 -11.47 -0.84 0.51
N PRO A 111 -11.60 -1.73 1.53
CA PRO A 111 -10.49 -2.51 2.06
C PRO A 111 -9.74 -3.26 0.94
N VAL A 112 -8.45 -3.45 1.15
CA VAL A 112 -7.54 -4.12 0.20
C VAL A 112 -8.00 -5.55 -0.08
N GLU A 113 -8.45 -6.26 0.95
CA GLU A 113 -8.96 -7.62 0.81
C GLU A 113 -10.17 -7.68 -0.12
N GLU A 114 -11.14 -6.80 0.09
CA GLU A 114 -12.33 -6.70 -0.75
C GLU A 114 -11.99 -6.30 -2.19
N LYS A 115 -11.00 -5.41 -2.38
CA LYS A 115 -10.49 -5.06 -3.72
C LYS A 115 -9.84 -6.25 -4.43
N ILE A 116 -9.20 -7.17 -3.71
CA ILE A 116 -8.64 -8.40 -4.29
C ILE A 116 -9.77 -9.37 -4.63
N ARG A 117 -10.73 -9.57 -3.72
CA ARG A 117 -11.89 -10.47 -3.93
C ARG A 117 -12.75 -10.10 -5.13
N ARG A 118 -12.87 -8.81 -5.46
CA ARG A 118 -13.62 -8.33 -6.63
C ARG A 118 -12.84 -8.36 -7.95
N ARG A 119 -11.54 -8.65 -7.91
CA ARG A 119 -10.64 -8.66 -9.08
C ARG A 119 -10.28 -10.06 -9.53
N LEU A 120 -10.27 -11.00 -8.58
CA LEU A 120 -10.34 -12.44 -8.84
C LEU A 120 -11.79 -12.80 -9.19
#